data_AF-A0A978W124-F1
#
_entry.id   AF-A0A978W124-F1
#
_cell.length_a   1.000
_cell.length_b   1.000
_cell.length_c   1.000
_cell.angle_alpha   90.00
_cell.angle_beta   90.00
_cell.angle_gamma   90.00
#
_symmetry.space_group_name_H-M   'P 1'
#
loop_
_entity.id
_entity.type
_entity.pdbx_description
1 polymer ?
#
loop_
_entity_poly.entity_id
_entity_poly.type
_entity_poly.pdbx_seq_one_letter_code
_entity_poly.pdbx_strand_id
1 'polypeptide(L)'
;MQVIGRDCVYYFHDMIVEMIGWGFQEGKTLFGFGYDFRQSNRLQETLDRFASKLESIYKASGGKKINIISHSMGGLLVKCFMALHSDVFEKYVKNWIAIAAPFQGAPGYITSTFLNGMSFVDGWEQNFFISKWSMHQLLIECPSIYELMASLNFQWEHIPLLEIWRGKLNDGNSSIILESYPPVESVEIFKEALLSNTVNYDGSDIPLPFNMDILKWANETREVLSRAKVPSQVKFYNIYGTNLETPHSVCYGSKETPVTDLQQLRFCQPNYIYVDGDGTVPVESAKADGLNAEARVGVPGEHRGILCDHHVFRIVKHWLKADHDPYYNPVNDYVILPTAFEIERHKEKGLQVTSLKEEWEIISEDQCHQDNIKPSVSSVSVSHKGDNASREEACATVVVHPPSEGKQHVELNAVSVLLDIVAG
;
A
#
# COMPACT_ATOMS: atom_id res chain seq x y z
N MET A 1 39.17 5.29 -4.05
CA MET A 1 38.00 4.65 -3.43
C MET A 1 37.46 3.67 -4.44
N GLN A 2 37.69 2.38 -4.24
CA GLN A 2 37.25 1.33 -5.16
C GLN A 2 35.78 1.05 -4.82
N VAL A 3 34.89 1.50 -5.68
CA VAL A 3 33.45 1.40 -5.48
C VAL A 3 33.02 0.02 -5.95
N ILE A 4 32.67 -0.85 -5.02
CA ILE A 4 32.13 -2.19 -5.30
C ILE A 4 30.62 -2.02 -5.49
N GLY A 5 30.16 -1.91 -6.74
CA GLY A 5 28.75 -2.13 -7.05
C GLY A 5 28.38 -3.58 -6.79
N ARG A 6 27.16 -3.87 -6.32
CA ARG A 6 26.68 -5.25 -6.25
C ARG A 6 26.35 -5.75 -7.66
N ASP A 7 26.85 -6.93 -8.01
CA ASP A 7 26.61 -7.57 -9.31
C ASP A 7 25.16 -8.06 -9.49
N CYS A 8 24.38 -8.15 -8.40
CA CYS A 8 23.00 -8.62 -8.42
C CYS A 8 22.11 -7.94 -7.37
N VAL A 9 20.83 -7.79 -7.69
CA VAL A 9 19.77 -7.38 -6.77
C VAL A 9 18.78 -8.54 -6.64
N TYR A 10 18.74 -9.16 -5.47
CA TYR A 10 17.74 -10.17 -5.16
C TYR A 10 16.40 -9.51 -4.86
N TYR A 11 15.35 -9.96 -5.53
CA TYR A 11 14.00 -9.42 -5.39
C TYR A 11 13.01 -10.48 -4.90
N PHE A 12 12.66 -11.45 -5.77
CA PHE A 12 11.84 -12.60 -5.41
C PHE A 12 12.65 -13.80 -4.89
N HIS A 13 13.96 -13.66 -4.69
CA HIS A 13 14.85 -14.80 -4.44
C HIS A 13 14.42 -15.64 -3.23
N ASP A 14 14.24 -15.01 -2.08
CA ASP A 14 13.92 -15.70 -0.83
C ASP A 14 12.54 -16.37 -0.90
N MET A 15 11.55 -15.69 -1.49
CA MET A 15 10.24 -16.27 -1.76
C MET A 15 10.32 -17.49 -2.69
N ILE A 16 11.13 -17.43 -3.74
CA ILE A 16 11.34 -18.57 -4.66
C ILE A 16 12.00 -19.74 -3.92
N VAL A 17 13.00 -19.48 -3.08
CA VAL A 17 13.68 -20.50 -2.27
C VAL A 17 12.69 -21.21 -1.34
N GLU A 18 11.82 -20.46 -0.66
CA GLU A 18 10.78 -21.02 0.20
C GLU A 18 9.77 -21.85 -0.60
N MET A 19 9.30 -21.35 -1.74
CA MET A 19 8.37 -22.09 -2.60
C MET A 19 8.99 -23.40 -3.10
N ILE A 20 10.28 -23.42 -3.45
CA ILE A 20 10.98 -24.66 -3.79
C ILE A 20 11.01 -25.61 -2.59
N GLY A 21 11.25 -25.08 -1.38
CA GLY A 21 11.15 -25.84 -0.12
C GLY A 21 9.77 -26.44 0.11
N TRP A 22 8.69 -25.81 -0.36
CA TRP A 22 7.32 -26.34 -0.31
C TRP A 22 7.00 -27.31 -1.46
N GLY A 23 7.98 -27.66 -2.30
CA GLY A 23 7.84 -28.65 -3.37
C GLY A 23 7.51 -28.08 -4.75
N PHE A 24 7.50 -26.75 -4.93
CA PHE A 24 7.40 -26.14 -6.26
C PHE A 24 8.69 -26.35 -7.07
N GLN A 25 8.57 -26.38 -8.40
CA GLN A 25 9.68 -26.60 -9.33
C GLN A 25 9.70 -25.49 -10.38
N GLU A 26 10.82 -24.77 -10.47
CA GLU A 26 11.02 -23.73 -11.48
C GLU A 26 10.81 -24.27 -12.89
N GLY A 27 10.10 -23.51 -13.72
CA GLY A 27 9.80 -23.87 -15.10
C GLY A 27 8.77 -24.99 -15.28
N LYS A 28 8.26 -25.59 -14.19
CA LYS A 28 7.24 -26.66 -14.23
C LYS A 28 5.97 -26.33 -13.45
N THR A 29 6.12 -25.87 -12.21
CA THR A 29 5.00 -25.47 -11.34
C THR A 29 5.20 -24.08 -10.74
N LEU A 30 6.40 -23.51 -10.88
CA LEU A 30 6.73 -22.14 -10.52
C LEU A 30 7.25 -21.39 -11.75
N PHE A 31 6.64 -20.25 -12.06
CA PHE A 31 6.91 -19.49 -13.27
C PHE A 31 7.01 -18.00 -12.96
N GLY A 32 8.01 -17.34 -13.55
CA GLY A 32 8.10 -15.88 -13.57
C GLY A 32 7.39 -15.27 -14.78
N PHE A 33 6.87 -14.07 -14.61
CA PHE A 33 6.42 -13.20 -15.69
C PHE A 33 7.02 -11.80 -15.52
N GLY A 34 8.03 -11.51 -16.34
CA GLY A 34 8.63 -10.18 -16.43
C GLY A 34 7.99 -9.37 -17.55
N TYR A 35 7.83 -8.07 -17.31
CA TYR A 35 7.29 -7.10 -18.26
C TYR A 35 8.07 -5.79 -18.21
N ASP A 36 7.89 -4.95 -19.23
CA ASP A 36 8.50 -3.62 -19.23
C ASP A 36 7.76 -2.71 -18.25
N PHE A 37 8.35 -2.50 -17.07
CA PHE A 37 7.76 -1.68 -16.00
C PHE A 37 7.59 -0.22 -16.40
N ARG A 38 8.23 0.25 -17.47
CA ARG A 38 8.12 1.63 -17.94
C ARG A 38 6.79 1.89 -18.62
N GLN A 39 6.18 0.86 -19.18
CA GLN A 39 4.95 0.94 -19.97
C GLN A 39 3.70 0.92 -19.09
N SER A 40 2.56 1.32 -19.65
CA SER A 40 1.25 1.25 -18.99
C SER A 40 0.94 -0.18 -18.53
N ASN A 41 0.34 -0.31 -17.35
CA ASN A 41 -0.12 -1.59 -16.80
C ASN A 41 -1.24 -2.25 -17.64
N ARG A 42 -1.85 -1.49 -18.56
CA ARG A 42 -2.83 -1.99 -19.54
C ARG A 42 -2.32 -1.98 -20.99
N LEU A 43 -1.01 -1.92 -21.22
CA LEU A 43 -0.46 -2.00 -22.57
C LEU A 43 -0.85 -3.34 -23.23
N GLN A 44 -1.52 -3.28 -24.37
CA GLN A 44 -2.09 -4.45 -25.04
C GLN A 44 -1.06 -5.56 -25.25
N GLU A 45 0.15 -5.24 -25.74
CA GLU A 45 1.21 -6.22 -25.96
C GLU A 45 1.58 -6.99 -24.68
N THR A 46 1.66 -6.28 -23.55
CA THR A 46 1.95 -6.89 -22.25
C THR A 46 0.80 -7.80 -21.80
N LEU A 47 -0.45 -7.35 -21.96
CA LEU A 47 -1.64 -8.14 -21.60
C LEU A 47 -1.77 -9.40 -22.48
N ASP A 48 -1.49 -9.31 -23.78
CA ASP A 48 -1.52 -10.44 -24.71
C ASP A 48 -0.44 -11.48 -24.36
N ARG A 49 0.76 -11.01 -24.02
CA ARG A 49 1.84 -11.87 -23.52
C ARG A 49 1.47 -12.53 -22.20
N PHE A 50 0.78 -11.81 -21.31
CA PHE A 50 0.30 -12.36 -20.04
C PHE A 50 -0.77 -13.44 -20.26
N ALA A 51 -1.76 -13.19 -21.12
CA ALA A 51 -2.77 -14.18 -21.51
C ALA A 51 -2.12 -15.44 -22.10
N SER A 52 -1.19 -15.27 -23.03
CA SER A 52 -0.46 -16.39 -23.65
C SER A 52 0.35 -17.19 -22.62
N LYS A 53 0.95 -16.50 -21.64
CA LYS A 53 1.69 -17.15 -20.55
C LYS A 53 0.76 -17.95 -19.64
N LEU A 54 -0.40 -17.41 -19.26
CA LEU A 54 -1.41 -18.12 -18.47
C LEU A 54 -1.89 -19.39 -19.18
N GLU A 55 -2.20 -19.30 -20.47
CA GLU A 55 -2.59 -20.47 -21.25
C GLU A 55 -1.49 -21.54 -21.30
N SER A 56 -0.23 -21.11 -21.52
CA SER A 56 0.92 -22.02 -21.55
C SER A 56 1.12 -22.74 -20.21
N ILE A 57 1.04 -22.02 -19.09
CA ILE A 57 1.14 -22.60 -17.74
C ILE A 57 -0.02 -23.55 -17.47
N TYR A 58 -1.24 -23.17 -17.84
CA TYR A 58 -2.44 -23.99 -17.65
C TYR A 58 -2.32 -25.33 -18.38
N LYS A 59 -1.82 -25.32 -19.62
CA LYS A 59 -1.53 -26.53 -20.40
C LYS A 59 -0.41 -27.36 -19.75
N ALA A 60 0.70 -26.74 -19.37
CA ALA A 60 1.83 -27.40 -18.72
C ALA A 60 1.44 -28.04 -17.38
N SER A 61 0.47 -27.46 -16.67
CA SER A 61 -0.04 -27.94 -15.38
C SER A 61 -1.15 -29.00 -15.52
N GLY A 62 -1.40 -29.52 -16.72
CA GLY A 62 -2.43 -30.54 -16.97
C GLY A 62 -3.86 -30.02 -16.82
N GLY A 63 -4.10 -28.74 -17.12
CA GLY A 63 -5.41 -28.11 -17.00
C GLY A 63 -5.79 -27.65 -15.59
N LYS A 64 -4.81 -27.53 -14.69
CA LYS A 64 -5.03 -26.96 -13.35
C LYS A 64 -5.00 -25.43 -13.41
N LYS A 65 -5.99 -24.79 -12.80
CA LYS A 65 -6.00 -23.32 -12.63
C LYS A 65 -4.80 -22.84 -11.79
N ILE A 66 -4.38 -21.61 -12.05
CA ILE A 66 -3.10 -21.01 -11.63
C ILE A 66 -3.30 -20.12 -10.41
N ASN A 67 -2.33 -20.12 -9.49
CA ASN A 67 -2.25 -19.10 -8.44
C ASN A 67 -1.29 -18.00 -8.89
N ILE A 68 -1.73 -16.74 -8.86
CA ILE A 68 -0.90 -15.57 -9.18
C ILE A 68 -0.44 -14.94 -7.87
N ILE A 69 0.86 -14.69 -7.76
CA ILE A 69 1.43 -13.82 -6.72
C ILE A 69 2.00 -12.60 -7.44
N SER A 70 1.57 -11.41 -7.05
CA SER A 70 2.04 -10.15 -7.62
C SER A 70 2.53 -9.24 -6.51
N HIS A 71 3.58 -8.46 -6.78
CA HIS A 71 4.10 -7.48 -5.84
C HIS A 71 4.01 -6.07 -6.42
N SER A 72 3.72 -5.08 -5.56
CA SER A 72 3.73 -3.66 -5.90
C SER A 72 2.91 -3.38 -7.16
N MET A 73 3.47 -2.66 -8.13
CA MET A 73 2.83 -2.33 -9.40
C MET A 73 2.37 -3.55 -10.22
N GLY A 74 2.95 -4.74 -10.00
CA GLY A 74 2.46 -5.97 -10.60
C GLY A 74 1.01 -6.27 -10.24
N GLY A 75 0.55 -5.82 -9.05
CA GLY A 75 -0.85 -5.92 -8.65
C GLY A 75 -1.78 -5.06 -9.52
N LEU A 76 -1.30 -3.90 -9.99
CA LEU A 76 -2.06 -3.03 -10.91
C LEU A 76 -2.17 -3.68 -12.29
N LEU A 77 -1.09 -4.28 -12.80
CA LEU A 77 -1.11 -5.03 -14.06
C LEU A 77 -2.11 -6.19 -14.01
N VAL A 78 -2.08 -6.99 -12.94
CA VAL A 78 -3.03 -8.11 -12.78
C VAL A 78 -4.46 -7.60 -12.69
N LYS A 79 -4.69 -6.50 -11.97
CA LYS A 79 -6.02 -5.87 -11.87
C LYS A 79 -6.52 -5.31 -13.21
N CYS A 80 -5.66 -4.66 -13.99
CA CYS A 80 -5.97 -4.22 -15.36
C CYS A 80 -6.34 -5.42 -16.24
N PHE A 81 -5.53 -6.48 -16.21
CA PHE A 81 -5.79 -7.69 -16.97
C PHE A 81 -7.13 -8.32 -16.59
N MET A 82 -7.41 -8.46 -15.29
CA MET A 82 -8.69 -8.97 -14.79
C MET A 82 -9.88 -8.12 -15.25
N ALA A 83 -9.74 -6.79 -15.27
CA ALA A 83 -10.81 -5.90 -15.71
C ALA A 83 -11.09 -5.98 -17.22
N LEU A 84 -10.04 -6.12 -18.04
CA LEU A 84 -10.14 -6.09 -19.51
C LEU A 84 -10.34 -7.49 -20.13
N HIS A 85 -9.86 -8.54 -19.47
CA HIS A 85 -9.86 -9.93 -19.94
C HIS A 85 -10.43 -10.87 -18.86
N SER A 86 -11.56 -10.50 -18.27
CA SER A 86 -12.18 -11.20 -17.14
C SER A 86 -12.49 -12.67 -17.44
N ASP A 87 -12.92 -12.98 -18.66
CA ASP A 87 -13.19 -14.35 -19.13
C ASP A 87 -11.93 -15.21 -19.17
N VAL A 88 -10.82 -14.64 -19.67
CA VAL A 88 -9.51 -15.30 -19.69
C VAL A 88 -8.99 -15.49 -18.27
N PHE A 89 -9.14 -14.48 -17.42
CA PHE A 89 -8.73 -14.52 -16.02
C PHE A 89 -9.51 -15.60 -15.26
N GLU A 90 -10.84 -15.62 -15.35
CA GLU A 90 -11.69 -16.63 -14.69
C GLU A 90 -11.38 -18.05 -15.18
N LYS A 91 -11.08 -18.20 -16.48
CA LYS A 91 -10.74 -19.49 -17.08
C LYS A 91 -9.46 -20.08 -16.49
N TYR A 92 -8.40 -19.28 -16.35
CA TYR A 92 -7.08 -19.79 -16.00
C TYR A 92 -6.68 -19.59 -14.54
N VAL A 93 -7.24 -18.62 -13.83
CA VAL A 93 -6.79 -18.22 -12.49
C VAL A 93 -7.70 -18.80 -11.40
N LYS A 94 -7.08 -19.35 -10.35
CA LYS A 94 -7.74 -19.87 -9.16
C LYS A 94 -7.70 -18.86 -8.01
N ASN A 95 -6.48 -18.42 -7.69
CA ASN A 95 -6.22 -17.48 -6.61
C ASN A 95 -5.33 -16.36 -7.14
N TRP A 96 -5.53 -15.13 -6.66
CA TRP A 96 -4.61 -14.03 -6.83
C TRP A 96 -4.25 -13.44 -5.46
N ILE A 97 -2.95 -13.41 -5.15
CA ILE A 97 -2.37 -12.82 -3.95
C ILE A 97 -1.62 -11.56 -4.38
N ALA A 98 -2.13 -10.39 -4.01
CA ALA A 98 -1.44 -9.11 -4.16
C ALA A 98 -0.64 -8.80 -2.90
N ILE A 99 0.62 -8.42 -3.06
CA ILE A 99 1.52 -8.03 -1.96
C ILE A 99 1.96 -6.59 -2.20
N ALA A 100 1.72 -5.70 -1.23
CA ALA A 100 2.10 -4.30 -1.24
C ALA A 100 1.65 -3.54 -2.50
N ALA A 101 0.48 -3.86 -3.06
CA ALA A 101 0.02 -3.24 -4.30
C ALA A 101 -0.54 -1.81 -4.07
N PRO A 102 -0.04 -0.78 -4.79
CA PRO A 102 -0.49 0.61 -4.61
C PRO A 102 -1.79 0.88 -5.38
N PHE A 103 -2.93 0.32 -4.94
CA PHE A 103 -4.18 0.40 -5.69
C PHE A 103 -4.69 1.81 -5.96
N GLN A 104 -4.35 2.79 -5.11
CA GLN A 104 -4.66 4.21 -5.31
C GLN A 104 -3.41 5.09 -5.54
N GLY A 105 -2.25 4.46 -5.76
CA GLY A 105 -0.98 5.15 -5.99
C GLY A 105 -0.11 5.34 -4.73
N ALA A 106 1.04 5.97 -4.92
CA ALA A 106 2.05 6.25 -3.89
C ALA A 106 2.40 7.76 -3.90
N PRO A 107 1.50 8.63 -3.40
CA PRO A 107 1.50 10.06 -3.72
C PRO A 107 2.81 10.80 -3.42
N GLY A 108 3.43 10.57 -2.25
CA GLY A 108 4.62 11.31 -1.82
C GLY A 108 5.84 11.06 -2.70
N TYR A 109 6.17 9.80 -2.93
CA TYR A 109 7.31 9.42 -3.79
C TYR A 109 7.09 9.84 -5.24
N ILE A 110 5.88 9.65 -5.78
CA ILE A 110 5.60 9.98 -7.18
C ILE A 110 5.67 11.49 -7.43
N THR A 111 5.12 12.29 -6.53
CA THR A 111 5.23 13.76 -6.60
C THR A 111 6.69 14.21 -6.59
N SER A 112 7.52 13.61 -5.74
CA SER A 112 8.95 13.91 -5.67
C SER A 112 9.75 13.37 -6.86
N THR A 113 9.29 12.27 -7.45
CA THR A 113 9.84 11.71 -8.68
C THR A 113 9.70 12.71 -9.81
N PHE A 114 8.51 13.31 -9.99
CA PHE A 114 8.26 14.30 -11.04
C PHE A 114 8.98 15.63 -10.82
N LEU A 115 9.10 16.12 -9.59
CA LEU A 115 9.68 17.45 -9.39
C LEU A 115 11.20 17.42 -9.22
N ASN A 116 11.75 16.38 -8.59
CA ASN A 116 13.13 16.39 -8.08
C ASN A 116 13.95 15.19 -8.56
N GLY A 117 13.34 14.28 -9.32
CA GLY A 117 14.00 13.04 -9.71
C GLY A 117 14.33 12.15 -8.53
N MET A 118 13.62 12.33 -7.40
CA MET A 118 13.80 11.45 -6.26
C MET A 118 13.43 10.06 -6.72
N SER A 119 14.34 9.13 -6.51
CA SER A 119 14.21 7.82 -7.08
C SER A 119 13.59 6.89 -6.06
N PHE A 120 12.70 6.02 -6.52
CA PHE A 120 12.40 4.75 -5.85
C PHE A 120 13.68 3.98 -5.44
N VAL A 121 14.84 4.34 -6.01
CA VAL A 121 16.18 3.81 -5.71
C VAL A 121 16.75 4.26 -4.36
N ASP A 122 16.16 5.24 -3.64
CA ASP A 122 16.53 5.43 -2.23
C ASP A 122 16.16 4.16 -1.41
N GLY A 123 15.11 3.41 -1.81
CA GLY A 123 14.81 2.04 -1.35
C GLY A 123 15.61 0.92 -2.03
N TRP A 124 16.53 1.24 -2.93
CA TRP A 124 17.52 0.33 -3.53
C TRP A 124 18.93 0.62 -3.00
N GLU A 125 19.04 1.18 -1.79
CA GLU A 125 20.31 1.46 -1.09
C GLU A 125 21.34 2.21 -1.95
N GLN A 126 20.91 3.14 -2.82
CA GLN A 126 21.83 3.88 -3.72
C GLN A 126 22.70 2.97 -4.61
N ASN A 127 22.27 1.73 -4.88
CA ASN A 127 23.08 0.74 -5.58
C ASN A 127 23.27 1.03 -7.08
N PHE A 128 22.49 1.95 -7.65
CA PHE A 128 22.66 2.39 -9.03
C PHE A 128 23.33 3.76 -9.09
N PHE A 129 24.48 3.83 -9.76
CA PHE A 129 25.25 5.05 -10.03
C PHE A 129 24.59 5.95 -11.10
N ILE A 130 23.30 6.20 -10.98
CA ILE A 130 22.52 7.06 -11.86
C ILE A 130 22.18 8.33 -11.09
N SER A 131 22.44 9.51 -11.69
CA SER A 131 22.07 10.78 -11.05
C SER A 131 20.55 10.87 -10.90
N LYS A 132 20.06 11.52 -9.82
CA LYS A 132 18.61 11.75 -9.60
C LYS A 132 17.93 12.34 -10.84
N TRP A 133 18.59 13.31 -11.49
CA TRP A 133 18.05 13.94 -12.69
C TRP A 133 18.08 13.03 -13.92
N SER A 134 19.09 12.19 -14.09
CA SER A 134 19.09 11.19 -15.18
C SER A 134 17.95 10.19 -15.00
N MET A 135 17.69 9.76 -13.76
CA MET A 135 16.55 8.91 -13.46
C MET A 135 15.22 9.63 -13.72
N HIS A 136 15.10 10.90 -13.32
CA HIS A 136 13.94 11.74 -13.67
C HIS A 136 13.64 11.72 -15.17
N GLN A 137 14.65 11.97 -16.03
CA GLN A 137 14.46 12.01 -17.48
C GLN A 137 13.98 10.65 -18.06
N LEU A 138 14.32 9.54 -17.42
CA LEU A 138 13.74 8.23 -17.78
C LEU A 138 12.28 8.12 -17.34
N LEU A 139 12.00 8.48 -16.08
CA LEU A 139 10.70 8.26 -15.44
C LEU A 139 9.59 9.20 -15.94
N ILE A 140 9.94 10.42 -16.39
CA ILE A 140 8.97 11.42 -16.86
C ILE A 140 8.20 11.00 -18.13
N GLU A 141 8.75 10.05 -18.91
CA GLU A 141 8.10 9.47 -20.09
C GLU A 141 7.62 8.03 -19.85
N CYS A 142 7.58 7.55 -18.60
CA CYS A 142 7.09 6.21 -18.27
C CYS A 142 5.60 6.27 -17.86
N PRO A 143 4.65 5.74 -18.67
CA PRO A 143 3.23 5.72 -18.29
C PRO A 143 2.93 5.09 -16.94
N SER A 144 3.70 4.09 -16.53
CA SER A 144 3.55 3.45 -15.22
C SER A 144 3.71 4.42 -14.04
N ILE A 145 4.59 5.42 -14.16
CA ILE A 145 4.83 6.41 -13.09
C ILE A 145 3.63 7.34 -12.93
N TYR A 146 3.00 7.71 -14.05
CA TYR A 146 1.75 8.47 -14.02
C TYR A 146 0.61 7.65 -13.43
N GLU A 147 0.56 6.33 -13.68
CA GLU A 147 -0.44 5.42 -13.10
C GLU A 147 -0.28 5.25 -11.59
N LEU A 148 0.91 5.51 -11.03
CA LEU A 148 1.18 5.50 -9.59
C LEU A 148 0.89 6.82 -8.88
N MET A 149 0.60 7.92 -9.60
CA MET A 149 0.17 9.17 -8.94
C MET A 149 -1.09 8.94 -8.10
N ALA A 150 -1.30 9.81 -7.11
CA ALA A 150 -2.50 9.80 -6.28
C ALA A 150 -3.75 9.73 -7.16
N SER A 151 -4.61 8.75 -6.89
CA SER A 151 -5.88 8.62 -7.60
C SER A 151 -6.74 9.87 -7.39
N LEU A 152 -7.06 10.56 -8.49
CA LEU A 152 -7.81 11.83 -8.48
C LEU A 152 -9.26 11.66 -8.03
N ASN A 153 -9.83 10.48 -8.28
CA ASN A 153 -11.23 10.16 -8.01
C ASN A 153 -11.41 9.38 -6.69
N PHE A 154 -10.33 9.12 -5.96
CA PHE A 154 -10.38 8.42 -4.70
C PHE A 154 -10.60 9.38 -3.53
N GLN A 155 -11.47 8.99 -2.61
CA GLN A 155 -11.76 9.77 -1.40
C GLN A 155 -10.76 9.37 -0.32
N TRP A 156 -9.62 10.05 -0.30
CA TRP A 156 -8.61 9.89 0.74
C TRP A 156 -9.13 10.42 2.09
N GLU A 157 -8.86 9.70 3.18
CA GLU A 157 -9.10 10.15 4.56
C GLU A 157 -8.35 11.47 4.83
N HIS A 158 -7.10 11.51 4.36
CA HIS A 158 -6.30 12.72 4.30
C HIS A 158 -5.89 12.92 2.84
N ILE A 159 -6.31 14.05 2.24
CA ILE A 159 -5.97 14.33 0.84
C ILE A 159 -4.45 14.55 0.73
N PRO A 160 -3.73 13.83 -0.15
CA PRO A 160 -2.30 14.08 -0.36
C PRO A 160 -2.10 15.44 -1.02
N LEU A 161 -1.21 16.25 -0.44
CA LEU A 161 -0.97 17.63 -0.87
C LEU A 161 0.46 17.77 -1.41
N LEU A 162 0.58 18.59 -2.46
CA LEU A 162 1.83 19.24 -2.81
C LEU A 162 1.82 20.62 -2.16
N GLU A 163 2.75 20.88 -1.26
CA GLU A 163 2.85 22.14 -0.53
C GLU A 163 4.13 22.88 -0.92
N ILE A 164 4.04 24.19 -1.10
CA ILE A 164 5.17 25.02 -1.50
C ILE A 164 5.16 26.32 -0.70
N TRP A 165 6.24 26.59 0.02
CA TRP A 165 6.47 27.90 0.61
C TRP A 165 6.81 28.90 -0.48
N ARG A 166 5.93 29.87 -0.73
CA ARG A 166 6.04 30.88 -1.80
C ARG A 166 6.23 32.27 -1.22
N GLY A 167 7.15 33.04 -1.79
CA GLY A 167 7.29 34.46 -1.50
C GLY A 167 6.40 35.30 -2.42
N LYS A 168 5.47 36.08 -1.86
CA LYS A 168 4.68 37.08 -2.59
C LYS A 168 5.16 38.49 -2.26
N LEU A 169 5.34 39.31 -3.28
CA LEU A 169 5.48 40.76 -3.13
C LEU A 169 4.10 41.39 -3.27
N ASN A 170 3.52 41.84 -2.16
CA ASN A 170 2.31 42.66 -2.17
C ASN A 170 2.66 44.04 -1.60
N ASP A 171 2.42 45.10 -2.38
CA ASP A 171 2.49 46.50 -1.96
C ASP A 171 3.73 46.88 -1.11
N GLY A 172 4.91 46.38 -1.50
CA GLY A 172 6.18 46.70 -0.85
C GLY A 172 6.53 45.87 0.40
N ASN A 173 5.64 44.98 0.85
CA ASN A 173 5.94 43.99 1.90
C ASN A 173 6.05 42.58 1.29
N SER A 174 7.17 41.92 1.55
CA SER A 174 7.34 40.49 1.25
C SER A 174 6.55 39.67 2.26
N SER A 175 5.51 38.97 1.82
CA SER A 175 4.81 37.97 2.63
C SER A 175 5.16 36.57 2.15
N ILE A 176 5.36 35.66 3.09
CA ILE A 176 5.65 34.26 2.80
C ILE A 176 4.43 33.45 3.18
N ILE A 177 3.92 32.67 2.23
CA ILE A 177 2.72 31.85 2.41
C ILE A 177 3.02 30.41 2.02
N LEU A 178 2.34 29.46 2.66
CA LEU A 178 2.33 28.07 2.25
C LEU A 178 1.16 27.90 1.27
N GLU A 179 1.45 27.59 0.02
CA GLU A 179 0.45 27.22 -0.97
C GLU A 179 0.32 25.69 -0.96
N SER A 180 -0.91 25.17 -0.82
CA SER A 180 -1.18 23.73 -0.76
C SER A 180 -2.07 23.33 -1.94
N TYR A 181 -1.62 22.37 -2.75
CA TYR A 181 -2.28 21.93 -3.97
C TYR A 181 -2.73 20.47 -3.81
N PRO A 182 -4.04 20.16 -3.88
CA PRO A 182 -4.54 18.80 -3.97
C PRO A 182 -4.13 18.14 -5.31
N PRO A 183 -4.32 16.82 -5.47
CA PRO A 183 -3.79 16.07 -6.62
C PRO A 183 -4.18 16.64 -7.99
N VAL A 184 -5.43 17.09 -8.16
CA VAL A 184 -5.89 17.70 -9.41
C VAL A 184 -5.16 19.01 -9.71
N GLU A 185 -4.99 19.87 -8.71
CA GLU A 185 -4.33 21.18 -8.85
C GLU A 185 -2.82 21.05 -8.99
N SER A 186 -2.21 20.01 -8.40
CA SER A 186 -0.78 19.73 -8.51
C SER A 186 -0.30 19.51 -9.94
N VAL A 187 -1.20 19.09 -10.84
CA VAL A 187 -0.90 18.91 -12.28
C VAL A 187 -0.44 20.21 -12.93
N GLU A 188 -1.05 21.34 -12.58
CA GLU A 188 -0.63 22.64 -13.13
C GLU A 188 0.76 23.04 -12.65
N ILE A 189 1.10 22.69 -11.40
CA ILE A 189 2.43 22.90 -10.85
C ILE A 189 3.47 22.03 -11.56
N PHE A 190 3.18 20.76 -11.86
CA PHE A 190 4.08 19.91 -12.63
C PHE A 190 4.33 20.48 -14.03
N LYS A 191 3.28 20.93 -14.72
CA LYS A 191 3.39 21.55 -16.04
C LYS A 191 4.27 22.80 -16.04
N GLU A 192 4.09 23.68 -15.06
CA GLU A 192 4.87 24.91 -14.96
C GLU A 192 6.32 24.63 -14.56
N ALA A 193 6.55 23.79 -13.55
CA ALA A 193 7.89 23.45 -13.06
C ALA A 193 8.74 22.74 -14.12
N LEU A 194 8.11 21.95 -14.99
CA LEU A 194 8.78 21.14 -16.01
C LEU A 194 8.70 21.74 -17.43
N LEU A 195 8.16 22.96 -17.59
CA LEU A 195 7.94 23.58 -18.89
C LEU A 195 9.23 23.69 -19.73
N SER A 196 10.36 23.99 -19.09
CA SER A 196 11.68 24.13 -19.71
C SER A 196 12.55 22.88 -19.57
N ASN A 197 11.99 21.76 -19.09
CA ASN A 197 12.76 20.54 -18.89
C ASN A 197 13.25 19.99 -20.24
N THR A 198 14.54 19.70 -20.31
CA THR A 198 15.23 19.20 -21.51
C THR A 198 16.26 18.15 -21.14
N VAL A 199 16.54 17.24 -22.07
CA VAL A 199 17.68 16.31 -22.03
C VAL A 199 18.59 16.55 -23.22
N ASN A 200 19.90 16.64 -22.99
CA ASN A 200 20.87 16.74 -24.07
C ASN A 200 21.20 15.32 -24.58
N TYR A 201 20.95 15.07 -25.87
CA TYR A 201 21.26 13.82 -26.55
C TYR A 201 21.93 14.13 -27.90
N ASP A 202 23.14 13.59 -28.12
CA ASP A 202 23.97 13.86 -29.30
C ASP A 202 24.13 15.36 -29.62
N GLY A 203 24.29 16.18 -28.58
CA GLY A 203 24.46 17.63 -28.72
C GLY A 203 23.18 18.40 -29.06
N SER A 204 22.03 17.72 -29.11
CA SER A 204 20.71 18.33 -29.28
C SER A 204 19.95 18.34 -27.97
N ASP A 205 19.35 19.47 -27.62
CA ASP A 205 18.44 19.55 -26.47
C ASP A 205 17.04 19.09 -26.89
N ILE A 206 16.58 18.00 -26.29
CA ILE A 206 15.26 17.41 -26.53
C ILE A 206 14.35 17.84 -25.38
N PRO A 207 13.19 18.49 -25.65
CA PRO A 207 12.24 18.86 -24.60
C PRO A 207 11.57 17.62 -24.01
N LEU A 208 11.48 17.57 -22.68
CA LEU A 208 10.81 16.51 -21.92
C LEU A 208 9.90 17.14 -20.84
N PRO A 209 8.88 17.91 -21.22
CA PRO A 209 7.96 18.51 -20.24
C PRO A 209 7.09 17.44 -19.58
N PHE A 210 6.31 17.85 -18.56
CA PHE A 210 5.27 16.98 -18.01
C PHE A 210 4.26 16.58 -19.10
N ASN A 211 4.05 15.27 -19.28
CA ASN A 211 3.35 14.73 -20.43
C ASN A 211 1.84 14.51 -20.15
N MET A 212 1.02 15.41 -20.69
CA MET A 212 -0.45 15.38 -20.49
C MET A 212 -1.15 14.23 -21.20
N ASP A 213 -0.60 13.74 -22.32
CA ASP A 213 -1.18 12.60 -23.03
C ASP A 213 -0.98 11.31 -22.23
N ILE A 214 0.19 11.15 -21.61
CA ILE A 214 0.46 10.05 -20.69
C ILE A 214 -0.43 10.15 -19.44
N LEU A 215 -0.58 11.35 -18.86
CA LEU A 215 -1.49 11.54 -17.73
C LEU A 215 -2.94 11.15 -18.09
N LYS A 216 -3.42 11.56 -19.28
CA LYS A 216 -4.75 11.18 -19.77
C LYS A 216 -4.88 9.66 -19.87
N TRP A 217 -3.88 8.97 -20.45
CA TRP A 217 -3.86 7.52 -20.52
C TRP A 217 -3.92 6.90 -19.12
N ALA A 218 -3.11 7.39 -18.18
CA ALA A 218 -3.08 6.90 -16.80
C ALA A 218 -4.43 7.08 -16.08
N ASN A 219 -5.13 8.19 -16.33
CA ASN A 219 -6.49 8.40 -15.83
C ASN A 219 -7.49 7.39 -16.41
N GLU A 220 -7.42 7.10 -17.71
CA GLU A 220 -8.21 6.01 -18.31
C GLU A 220 -7.86 4.64 -17.71
N THR A 221 -6.59 4.39 -17.35
CA THR A 221 -6.19 3.18 -16.64
C THR A 221 -6.85 3.09 -15.26
N ARG A 222 -6.90 4.20 -14.49
CA ARG A 222 -7.60 4.26 -13.20
C ARG A 222 -9.09 3.94 -13.34
N GLU A 223 -9.71 4.41 -14.41
CA GLU A 223 -11.11 4.09 -14.73
C GLU A 223 -11.34 2.60 -15.04
N VAL A 224 -10.36 1.93 -15.65
CA VAL A 224 -10.39 0.48 -15.82
C VAL A 224 -10.25 -0.23 -14.47
N LEU A 225 -9.30 0.21 -13.64
CA LEU A 225 -9.06 -0.35 -12.31
C LEU A 225 -10.27 -0.19 -11.37
N SER A 226 -10.98 0.94 -11.42
CA SER A 226 -12.15 1.19 -10.55
C SER A 226 -13.34 0.29 -10.87
N ARG A 227 -13.44 -0.21 -12.11
CA ARG A 227 -14.52 -1.10 -12.56
C ARG A 227 -14.20 -2.58 -12.40
N ALA A 228 -12.96 -2.91 -12.02
CA ALA A 228 -12.51 -4.28 -11.88
C ALA A 228 -13.35 -5.05 -10.85
N LYS A 229 -13.73 -6.27 -11.17
CA LYS A 229 -14.44 -7.18 -10.26
C LYS A 229 -13.79 -8.55 -10.32
N VAL A 230 -13.60 -9.14 -9.15
CA VAL A 230 -13.08 -10.51 -9.05
C VAL A 230 -14.19 -11.46 -9.54
N PRO A 231 -13.92 -12.34 -10.52
CA PRO A 231 -14.87 -13.37 -10.93
C PRO A 231 -15.22 -14.30 -9.76
N SER A 232 -16.46 -14.79 -9.67
CA SER A 232 -16.95 -15.55 -8.52
C SER A 232 -16.20 -16.86 -8.23
N GLN A 233 -15.52 -17.41 -9.24
CA GLN A 233 -14.71 -18.63 -9.11
C GLN A 233 -13.24 -18.36 -8.73
N VAL A 234 -12.83 -17.09 -8.67
CA VAL A 234 -11.47 -16.69 -8.34
C VAL A 234 -11.43 -16.11 -6.94
N LYS A 235 -10.44 -16.51 -6.16
CA LYS A 235 -10.20 -15.96 -4.83
C LYS A 235 -9.14 -14.87 -4.88
N PHE A 236 -9.42 -13.75 -4.24
CA PHE A 236 -8.47 -12.63 -4.13
C PHE A 236 -8.01 -12.47 -2.67
N TYR A 237 -6.71 -12.25 -2.50
CA TYR A 237 -6.06 -12.02 -1.22
C TYR A 237 -5.15 -10.80 -1.33
N ASN A 238 -5.08 -10.01 -0.27
CA ASN A 238 -4.25 -8.81 -0.21
C ASN A 238 -3.36 -8.84 1.04
N ILE A 239 -2.06 -8.65 0.84
CA ILE A 239 -1.08 -8.40 1.91
C ILE A 239 -0.57 -6.99 1.70
N TYR A 240 -0.63 -6.14 2.72
CA TYR A 240 -0.14 -4.77 2.66
C TYR A 240 0.82 -4.52 3.83
N GLY A 241 1.85 -3.71 3.60
CA GLY A 241 2.80 -3.39 4.66
C GLY A 241 2.29 -2.28 5.57
N THR A 242 2.70 -2.31 6.84
CA THR A 242 2.31 -1.34 7.88
C THR A 242 3.51 -0.96 8.76
N ASN A 243 3.26 -0.05 9.70
CA ASN A 243 4.18 0.38 10.76
C ASN A 243 5.46 1.08 10.27
N LEU A 244 5.44 1.67 9.07
CA LEU A 244 6.51 2.54 8.59
C LEU A 244 5.97 3.89 8.16
N GLU A 245 6.71 4.94 8.54
CA GLU A 245 6.46 6.30 8.07
C GLU A 245 6.56 6.34 6.54
N THR A 246 5.41 6.56 5.91
CA THR A 246 5.27 6.49 4.46
C THR A 246 4.95 7.87 3.87
N PRO A 247 5.81 8.40 2.97
CA PRO A 247 5.59 9.68 2.31
C PRO A 247 4.21 9.78 1.65
N HIS A 248 3.41 10.72 2.16
CA HIS A 248 2.04 10.93 1.71
C HIS A 248 1.87 12.28 1.00
N SER A 249 2.23 13.37 1.68
CA SER A 249 2.26 14.72 1.12
C SER A 249 3.70 15.22 1.04
N VAL A 250 3.97 16.15 0.12
CA VAL A 250 5.31 16.67 -0.13
C VAL A 250 5.32 18.18 0.02
N CYS A 251 6.27 18.71 0.79
CA CYS A 251 6.44 20.13 1.04
C CYS A 251 7.81 20.62 0.53
N TYR A 252 7.83 21.74 -0.18
CA TYR A 252 9.05 22.37 -0.71
C TYR A 252 9.27 23.78 -0.15
N GLY A 253 10.55 24.10 0.09
CA GLY A 253 10.97 25.36 0.66
C GLY A 253 10.72 25.45 2.17
N SER A 254 10.97 26.63 2.72
CA SER A 254 10.66 26.96 4.12
C SER A 254 10.33 28.44 4.26
N LYS A 255 10.00 28.90 5.47
CA LYS A 255 9.84 30.33 5.76
C LYS A 255 11.14 31.12 5.57
N GLU A 256 12.29 30.49 5.78
CA GLU A 256 13.60 31.10 5.65
C GLU A 256 14.08 31.07 4.19
N THR A 257 13.73 30.02 3.45
CA THR A 257 14.09 29.83 2.04
C THR A 257 12.85 29.48 1.20
N PRO A 258 11.98 30.45 0.88
CA PRO A 258 10.81 30.21 0.05
C PRO A 258 11.19 30.00 -1.42
N VAL A 259 10.39 29.21 -2.13
CA VAL A 259 10.54 28.95 -3.56
C VAL A 259 10.00 30.15 -4.35
N THR A 260 10.88 30.85 -5.08
CA THR A 260 10.49 31.99 -5.92
C THR A 260 10.07 31.58 -7.33
N ASP A 261 10.76 30.57 -7.89
CA ASP A 261 10.52 30.03 -9.23
C ASP A 261 10.29 28.53 -9.13
N LEU A 262 9.22 28.01 -9.75
CA LEU A 262 8.88 26.59 -9.71
C LEU A 262 9.94 25.73 -10.42
N GLN A 263 10.71 26.29 -11.36
CA GLN A 263 11.84 25.57 -11.95
C GLN A 263 12.96 25.27 -10.94
N GLN A 264 12.98 25.95 -9.79
CA GLN A 264 13.92 25.67 -8.71
C GLN A 264 13.54 24.43 -7.89
N LEU A 265 12.29 23.95 -8.00
CA LEU A 265 11.81 22.79 -7.23
C LEU A 265 12.75 21.60 -7.39
N ARG A 266 13.29 21.37 -8.60
CA ARG A 266 14.26 20.31 -8.89
C ARG A 266 15.52 20.30 -8.02
N PHE A 267 15.89 21.44 -7.43
CA PHE A 267 17.06 21.60 -6.58
C PHE A 267 16.72 21.67 -5.10
N CYS A 268 15.44 21.84 -4.76
CA CYS A 268 14.99 21.84 -3.38
C CYS A 268 15.09 20.42 -2.77
N GLN A 269 15.22 20.33 -1.46
CA GLN A 269 14.97 19.06 -0.78
C GLN A 269 13.49 19.00 -0.39
N PRO A 270 12.79 17.91 -0.73
CA PRO A 270 11.42 17.70 -0.27
C PRO A 270 11.40 17.37 1.22
N ASN A 271 10.44 17.94 1.93
CA ASN A 271 10.02 17.48 3.25
C ASN A 271 8.75 16.66 3.10
N TYR A 272 8.63 15.55 3.82
CA TYR A 272 7.48 14.66 3.75
C TYR A 272 6.57 14.83 4.95
N ILE A 273 5.27 14.73 4.69
CA ILE A 273 4.29 14.42 5.71
C ILE A 273 3.98 12.94 5.55
N TYR A 274 4.14 12.21 6.65
CA TYR A 274 4.07 10.76 6.66
C TYR A 274 2.72 10.27 7.17
N VAL A 275 2.29 9.13 6.65
CA VAL A 275 1.18 8.32 7.15
C VAL A 275 1.66 6.88 7.35
N ASP A 276 0.84 6.04 7.96
CA ASP A 276 1.16 4.61 8.08
C ASP A 276 1.20 3.92 6.70
N GLY A 277 2.15 3.00 6.53
CA GLY A 277 2.36 2.25 5.29
C GLY A 277 3.61 1.38 5.38
N ASP A 278 4.17 1.06 4.22
CA ASP A 278 5.34 0.18 4.07
C ASP A 278 6.63 0.95 3.74
N GLY A 279 6.63 2.26 3.95
CA GLY A 279 7.73 3.15 3.59
C GLY A 279 7.74 3.56 2.11
N THR A 280 6.80 3.08 1.29
CA THR A 280 6.56 3.51 -0.10
C THR A 280 5.08 3.79 -0.38
N VAL A 281 4.20 2.85 -0.02
CA VAL A 281 2.77 2.84 -0.31
C VAL A 281 1.99 3.03 1.00
N PRO A 282 1.15 4.08 1.09
CA PRO A 282 0.27 4.25 2.24
C PRO A 282 -0.66 3.05 2.45
N VAL A 283 -0.94 2.68 3.71
CA VAL A 283 -1.89 1.61 4.06
C VAL A 283 -3.24 1.84 3.38
N GLU A 284 -3.72 3.07 3.39
CA GLU A 284 -4.99 3.45 2.76
C GLU A 284 -5.03 3.08 1.27
N SER A 285 -3.96 3.40 0.54
CA SER A 285 -3.84 3.07 -0.89
C SER A 285 -3.78 1.56 -1.12
N ALA A 286 -3.03 0.83 -0.29
CA ALA A 286 -2.88 -0.61 -0.42
C ALA A 286 -4.14 -1.39 -0.04
N LYS A 287 -4.98 -0.86 0.86
CA LYS A 287 -6.27 -1.45 1.25
C LYS A 287 -7.41 -1.10 0.29
N ALA A 288 -7.32 0.03 -0.40
CA ALA A 288 -8.36 0.54 -1.29
C ALA A 288 -8.40 -0.17 -2.66
N ASP A 289 -8.35 -1.51 -2.65
CA ASP A 289 -8.40 -2.34 -3.84
C ASP A 289 -9.77 -2.36 -4.52
N GLY A 290 -10.86 -2.13 -3.78
CA GLY A 290 -12.23 -2.13 -4.32
C GLY A 290 -12.73 -3.51 -4.78
N LEU A 291 -12.07 -4.59 -4.36
CA LEU A 291 -12.36 -5.98 -4.73
C LEU A 291 -12.99 -6.75 -3.57
N ASN A 292 -13.68 -7.84 -3.87
CA ASN A 292 -14.15 -8.77 -2.85
C ASN A 292 -13.00 -9.72 -2.48
N ALA A 293 -12.25 -9.38 -1.43
CA ALA A 293 -11.13 -10.18 -0.95
C ALA A 293 -11.59 -11.23 0.06
N GLU A 294 -11.02 -12.42 -0.03
CA GLU A 294 -11.18 -13.47 0.99
C GLU A 294 -10.46 -13.08 2.28
N ALA A 295 -9.33 -12.37 2.18
CA ALA A 295 -8.61 -11.81 3.31
C ALA A 295 -7.76 -10.60 2.90
N ARG A 296 -7.58 -9.68 3.86
CA ARG A 296 -6.61 -8.59 3.79
C ARG A 296 -5.77 -8.64 5.06
N VAL A 297 -4.45 -8.71 4.93
CA VAL A 297 -3.54 -8.84 6.07
C VAL A 297 -2.51 -7.72 6.06
N GLY A 298 -2.47 -6.95 7.15
CA GLY A 298 -1.42 -5.97 7.39
C GLY A 298 -0.21 -6.67 7.99
N VAL A 299 0.98 -6.48 7.39
CA VAL A 299 2.24 -7.03 7.91
C VAL A 299 3.22 -5.89 8.14
N PRO A 300 3.73 -5.69 9.37
CA PRO A 300 4.77 -4.70 9.61
C PRO A 300 6.00 -4.99 8.75
N GLY A 301 6.43 -4.05 7.92
CA GLY A 301 7.58 -4.30 7.05
C GLY A 301 7.77 -3.28 5.93
N GLU A 302 9.01 -3.21 5.46
CA GLU A 302 9.39 -2.36 4.33
C GLU A 302 8.85 -2.92 3.01
N HIS A 303 8.49 -2.02 2.09
CA HIS A 303 7.83 -2.30 0.82
C HIS A 303 8.44 -3.47 0.04
N ARG A 304 9.78 -3.58 0.00
CA ARG A 304 10.49 -4.71 -0.62
C ARG A 304 10.79 -5.82 0.38
N GLY A 305 11.17 -5.46 1.61
CA GLY A 305 11.48 -6.37 2.71
C GLY A 305 10.35 -7.35 3.01
N ILE A 306 9.10 -6.98 2.76
CA ILE A 306 7.92 -7.85 2.89
C ILE A 306 8.00 -9.12 2.01
N LEU A 307 8.79 -9.12 0.92
CA LEU A 307 9.03 -10.30 0.09
C LEU A 307 10.03 -11.29 0.68
N CYS A 308 10.74 -10.89 1.74
CA CYS A 308 11.71 -11.70 2.48
C CYS A 308 11.20 -12.06 3.88
N ASP A 309 9.97 -11.65 4.22
CA ASP A 309 9.42 -11.78 5.55
C ASP A 309 8.84 -13.20 5.79
N HIS A 310 9.31 -13.85 6.86
CA HIS A 310 8.89 -15.21 7.21
C HIS A 310 7.39 -15.32 7.55
N HIS A 311 6.78 -14.26 8.07
CA HIS A 311 5.34 -14.22 8.33
C HIS A 311 4.55 -14.22 7.03
N VAL A 312 4.97 -13.42 6.05
CA VAL A 312 4.40 -13.42 4.70
C VAL A 312 4.52 -14.80 4.06
N PHE A 313 5.66 -15.46 4.21
CA PHE A 313 5.84 -16.83 3.72
C PHE A 313 4.83 -17.80 4.32
N ARG A 314 4.58 -17.75 5.63
CA ARG A 314 3.55 -18.59 6.27
C ARG A 314 2.15 -18.31 5.74
N ILE A 315 1.77 -17.04 5.60
CA ILE A 315 0.47 -16.63 5.05
C ILE A 315 0.30 -17.16 3.62
N VAL A 316 1.29 -16.92 2.76
CA VAL A 316 1.26 -17.37 1.36
C VAL A 316 1.21 -18.91 1.29
N LYS A 317 2.03 -19.62 2.07
CA LYS A 317 2.03 -21.08 2.15
C LYS A 317 0.65 -21.63 2.52
N HIS A 318 -0.01 -21.01 3.50
CA HIS A 318 -1.35 -21.37 3.92
C HIS A 318 -2.39 -21.15 2.81
N TRP A 319 -2.44 -19.96 2.19
CA TRP A 319 -3.39 -19.67 1.12
C TRP A 319 -3.19 -20.53 -0.13
N LEU A 320 -1.94 -20.92 -0.42
CA LEU A 320 -1.63 -21.88 -1.49
C LEU A 320 -1.95 -23.33 -1.13
N LYS A 321 -2.14 -23.65 0.17
CA LYS A 321 -2.26 -25.01 0.70
C LYS A 321 -1.06 -25.88 0.30
N ALA A 322 0.14 -25.31 0.35
CA ALA A 322 1.35 -25.95 -0.16
C ALA A 322 1.93 -27.02 0.79
N ASP A 323 1.56 -27.01 2.08
CA ASP A 323 1.85 -28.06 3.07
C ASP A 323 1.03 -27.82 4.37
N HIS A 324 1.01 -28.77 5.31
CA HIS A 324 0.51 -28.55 6.68
C HIS A 324 1.62 -27.90 7.52
N ASP A 325 1.50 -26.60 7.78
CA ASP A 325 2.39 -25.90 8.73
C ASP A 325 1.80 -26.01 10.15
N PRO A 326 2.41 -26.79 11.07
CA PRO A 326 1.92 -26.95 12.43
C PRO A 326 2.08 -25.68 13.29
N TYR A 327 2.78 -24.66 12.80
CA TYR A 327 3.01 -23.40 13.48
C TYR A 327 2.16 -22.24 12.95
N TYR A 328 1.41 -22.44 11.85
CA TYR A 328 0.49 -21.44 11.34
C TYR A 328 -0.75 -21.35 12.23
N ASN A 329 -1.01 -20.16 12.79
CA ASN A 329 -2.20 -19.90 13.58
C ASN A 329 -2.98 -18.73 12.95
N PRO A 330 -4.13 -19.02 12.30
CA PRO A 330 -5.08 -18.00 11.83
C PRO A 330 -5.22 -16.80 12.78
N VAL A 331 -5.45 -17.03 14.07
CA VAL A 331 -5.77 -15.96 15.02
C VAL A 331 -4.57 -15.06 15.32
N ASN A 332 -3.35 -15.60 15.29
CA ASN A 332 -2.13 -14.82 15.53
C ASN A 332 -1.56 -14.23 14.23
N ASP A 333 -1.84 -14.86 13.09
CA ASP A 333 -1.32 -14.47 11.79
C ASP A 333 -2.28 -13.57 10.99
N TYR A 334 -3.58 -13.57 11.33
CA TYR A 334 -4.58 -12.60 10.87
C TYR A 334 -4.60 -11.38 11.80
N VAL A 335 -3.88 -10.32 11.44
CA VAL A 335 -4.23 -8.97 11.94
C VAL A 335 -5.31 -8.42 11.02
N ILE A 336 -6.58 -8.69 11.37
CA ILE A 336 -7.70 -7.90 10.84
C ILE A 336 -7.69 -6.58 11.60
N LEU A 337 -7.10 -5.54 11.04
CA LEU A 337 -7.34 -4.18 11.53
C LEU A 337 -8.71 -3.73 11.01
N PRO A 338 -9.68 -3.40 11.90
CA PRO A 338 -10.95 -2.81 11.48
C PRO A 338 -10.70 -1.58 10.63
N THR A 339 -11.60 -1.31 9.70
CA THR A 339 -11.53 -0.08 8.91
C THR A 339 -11.93 1.12 9.77
N ALA A 340 -11.43 2.32 9.44
CA ALA A 340 -11.84 3.57 10.12
C ALA A 340 -13.37 3.81 10.08
N PHE A 341 -14.09 3.09 9.23
CA PHE A 341 -15.55 3.10 9.14
C PHE A 341 -16.25 2.38 10.31
N GLU A 342 -15.54 1.51 11.03
CA GLU A 342 -16.11 0.64 12.08
C GLU A 342 -15.85 1.13 13.52
N ILE A 343 -15.13 2.25 13.70
CA ILE A 343 -14.84 2.83 15.02
C ILE A 343 -15.93 3.87 15.37
N GLU A 344 -16.86 3.52 16.26
CA GLU A 344 -17.78 4.51 16.85
C GLU A 344 -17.04 5.41 17.86
N ARG A 345 -17.04 6.73 17.60
CA ARG A 345 -16.38 7.73 18.43
C ARG A 345 -17.41 8.53 19.21
N HIS A 346 -17.58 8.25 20.50
CA HIS A 346 -18.50 9.00 21.36
C HIS A 346 -17.78 10.16 22.08
N LYS A 347 -18.38 11.35 22.03
CA LYS A 347 -17.99 12.52 22.84
C LYS A 347 -19.06 12.77 23.89
N GLU A 348 -18.76 12.48 25.15
CA GLU A 348 -19.53 13.00 26.28
C GLU A 348 -18.64 13.77 27.25
N LYS A 349 -19.09 14.97 27.61
CA LYS A 349 -18.55 15.86 28.67
C LYS A 349 -17.02 15.89 28.81
N GLY A 350 -16.33 16.20 27.71
CA GLY A 350 -14.90 16.53 27.73
C GLY A 350 -13.94 15.33 27.75
N LEU A 351 -14.44 14.09 27.70
CA LEU A 351 -13.62 12.90 27.55
C LEU A 351 -13.82 12.31 26.15
N GLN A 352 -12.72 12.03 25.46
CA GLN A 352 -12.74 11.28 24.21
C GLN A 352 -12.65 9.79 24.57
N VAL A 353 -13.71 9.02 24.31
CA VAL A 353 -13.75 7.58 24.58
C VAL A 353 -13.81 6.84 23.25
N THR A 354 -12.80 6.02 23.00
CA THR A 354 -12.78 5.00 21.96
C THR A 354 -13.20 3.67 22.59
N SER A 355 -14.35 3.14 22.18
CA SER A 355 -14.81 1.82 22.60
C SER A 355 -14.72 0.84 21.43
N LEU A 356 -14.02 -0.28 21.64
CA LEU A 356 -14.13 -1.46 20.79
C LEU A 356 -15.17 -2.37 21.42
N LYS A 357 -16.28 -2.61 20.72
CA LYS A 357 -17.26 -3.63 21.10
C LYS A 357 -17.17 -4.77 20.08
N GLU A 358 -16.66 -5.90 20.53
CA GLU A 358 -16.63 -7.12 19.72
C GLU A 358 -17.47 -8.21 20.39
N GLU A 359 -18.39 -8.80 19.61
CA GLU A 359 -19.22 -9.93 20.01
C GLU A 359 -18.85 -11.13 19.11
N TRP A 360 -18.46 -12.24 19.74
CA TRP A 360 -18.10 -13.47 19.02
C TRP A 360 -18.97 -14.65 19.49
N GLU A 361 -19.36 -15.51 18.55
CA GLU A 361 -20.01 -16.79 18.85
C GLU A 361 -19.02 -17.95 18.61
N ILE A 362 -18.70 -18.71 19.66
CA ILE A 362 -17.90 -19.93 19.55
C ILE A 362 -18.87 -21.12 19.47
N ILE A 363 -18.84 -21.86 18.37
CA ILE A 363 -19.59 -23.12 18.21
C ILE A 363 -18.69 -24.27 18.64
N SER A 364 -19.05 -24.97 19.70
CA SER A 364 -18.35 -26.17 20.17
C SER A 364 -19.08 -27.44 19.72
N GLU A 365 -18.39 -28.33 19.01
CA GLU A 365 -18.85 -29.71 18.80
C GLU A 365 -18.54 -30.53 20.06
N ASP A 366 -19.48 -30.61 21.01
CA ASP A 366 -19.76 -31.80 21.83
C ASP A 366 -20.84 -31.51 22.90
N GLN A 367 -21.70 -32.50 23.17
CA GLN A 367 -22.87 -32.39 24.05
C GLN A 367 -22.58 -32.64 25.55
N CYS A 368 -23.44 -32.01 26.36
CA CYS A 368 -23.88 -32.36 27.72
C CYS A 368 -23.02 -31.93 28.92
N HIS A 369 -23.44 -30.87 29.62
CA HIS A 369 -23.98 -30.89 30.99
C HIS A 369 -24.51 -29.48 31.33
N GLN A 370 -25.82 -29.36 31.65
CA GLN A 370 -26.44 -28.12 32.11
C GLN A 370 -26.15 -27.93 33.61
N ASP A 371 -25.24 -27.03 33.95
CA ASP A 371 -25.17 -26.42 35.28
C ASP A 371 -25.43 -24.91 35.16
N ASN A 372 -26.25 -24.37 36.07
CA ASN A 372 -26.58 -22.95 36.17
C ASN A 372 -25.34 -22.15 36.59
N ILE A 373 -24.50 -21.77 35.62
CA ILE A 373 -23.30 -20.96 35.83
C ILE A 373 -23.64 -19.48 35.62
N LYS A 374 -23.29 -18.63 36.57
CA LYS A 374 -23.39 -17.16 36.45
C LYS A 374 -22.29 -16.63 35.51
N PRO A 375 -22.53 -15.52 34.78
CA PRO A 375 -21.52 -14.94 33.90
C PRO A 375 -20.23 -14.63 34.66
N SER A 376 -19.09 -15.08 34.15
CA SER A 376 -17.79 -14.79 34.75
C SER A 376 -17.21 -13.54 34.10
N VAL A 377 -16.91 -12.54 34.93
CA VAL A 377 -16.33 -11.27 34.48
C VAL A 377 -14.88 -11.20 34.95
N SER A 378 -13.96 -10.96 34.02
CA SER A 378 -12.55 -10.70 34.33
C SER A 378 -12.15 -9.34 33.74
N SER A 379 -11.44 -8.54 34.51
CA SER A 379 -10.96 -7.22 34.07
C SER A 379 -9.46 -7.07 34.26
N VAL A 380 -8.82 -6.41 33.30
CA VAL A 380 -7.40 -6.04 33.35
C VAL A 380 -7.31 -4.56 33.05
N SER A 381 -6.59 -3.85 33.91
CA SER A 381 -6.29 -2.43 33.74
C SER A 381 -4.78 -2.21 33.67
N VAL A 382 -4.35 -1.42 32.69
CA VAL A 382 -2.96 -1.02 32.50
C VAL A 382 -2.93 0.51 32.47
N SER A 383 -2.09 1.10 33.32
CA SER A 383 -1.91 2.55 33.37
C SER A 383 -0.48 2.91 33.00
N HIS A 384 -0.33 3.90 32.11
CA HIS A 384 0.94 4.48 31.72
C HIS A 384 0.95 5.97 32.06
N LYS A 385 2.06 6.46 32.60
CA LYS A 385 2.22 7.87 32.97
C LYS A 385 3.22 8.50 32.01
N GLY A 386 2.75 9.38 31.13
CA GLY A 386 3.60 10.07 30.16
C GLY A 386 4.35 11.25 30.79
N ASP A 387 5.47 11.64 30.16
CA ASP A 387 6.37 12.71 30.64
C ASP A 387 5.71 14.11 30.69
N ASN A 388 4.53 14.29 30.09
CA ASN A 388 3.81 15.57 30.01
C ASN A 388 2.54 15.66 30.90
N ALA A 389 2.52 14.99 32.05
CA ALA A 389 1.39 14.98 33.00
C ALA A 389 0.06 14.41 32.47
N SER A 390 0.06 13.78 31.28
CA SER A 390 -1.05 12.97 30.78
C SER A 390 -1.02 11.58 31.43
N ARG A 391 -2.20 11.10 31.83
CA ARG A 391 -2.39 9.73 32.34
C ARG A 391 -3.26 8.97 31.34
N GLU A 392 -2.71 7.87 30.84
CA GLU A 392 -3.41 6.96 29.94
C GLU A 392 -3.79 5.71 30.72
N GLU A 393 -5.08 5.38 30.71
CA GLU A 393 -5.61 4.21 31.39
C GLU A 393 -6.42 3.38 30.40
N ALA A 394 -5.97 2.14 30.16
CA ALA A 394 -6.66 1.18 29.32
C ALA A 394 -7.26 0.10 30.23
N CYS A 395 -8.57 -0.12 30.11
CA CYS A 395 -9.31 -1.13 30.84
C CYS A 395 -9.99 -2.06 29.85
N ALA A 396 -9.72 -3.37 29.96
CA ALA A 396 -10.43 -4.39 29.21
C ALA A 396 -11.25 -5.23 30.19
N THR A 397 -12.52 -5.49 29.84
CA THR A 397 -13.42 -6.38 30.59
C THR A 397 -13.89 -7.48 29.66
N VAL A 398 -13.69 -8.73 30.08
CA VAL A 398 -14.18 -9.92 29.38
C VAL A 398 -15.34 -10.50 30.18
N VAL A 399 -16.50 -10.62 29.54
CA VAL A 399 -17.70 -11.25 30.09
C VAL A 399 -17.96 -12.54 29.34
N VAL A 400 -17.87 -13.67 30.04
CA VAL A 400 -18.22 -14.98 29.46
C VAL A 400 -19.62 -15.34 29.95
N HIS A 401 -20.56 -15.46 29.01
CA HIS A 401 -21.94 -15.84 29.31
C HIS A 401 -22.09 -17.36 29.40
N PRO A 402 -23.03 -17.87 30.21
CA PRO A 402 -23.32 -19.30 30.25
C PRO A 402 -23.77 -19.82 28.87
N PRO A 403 -23.42 -21.07 28.51
CA PRO A 403 -23.73 -21.61 27.20
C PRO A 403 -25.24 -21.69 26.94
N SER A 404 -25.67 -21.24 25.77
CA SER A 404 -27.05 -21.35 25.28
C SER A 404 -27.03 -22.09 23.95
N GLU A 405 -27.76 -23.20 23.84
CA GLU A 405 -27.91 -23.98 22.60
C GLU A 405 -26.57 -24.41 21.94
N GLY A 406 -25.58 -24.83 22.73
CA GLY A 406 -24.29 -25.31 22.22
C GLY A 406 -23.35 -24.20 21.71
N LYS A 407 -23.70 -22.93 21.96
CA LYS A 407 -22.90 -21.76 21.64
C LYS A 407 -22.41 -21.10 22.92
N GLN A 408 -21.12 -20.74 22.94
CA GLN A 408 -20.53 -19.93 24.01
C GLN A 408 -20.39 -18.49 23.51
N HIS A 409 -21.03 -17.56 24.22
CA HIS A 409 -21.00 -16.13 23.91
C HIS A 409 -20.01 -15.42 24.83
N VAL A 410 -19.06 -14.72 24.22
CA VAL A 410 -18.03 -13.96 24.94
C VAL A 410 -18.10 -12.51 24.46
N GLU A 411 -18.27 -11.60 25.41
CA GLU A 411 -18.30 -10.16 25.17
C GLU A 411 -16.98 -9.55 25.65
N LEU A 412 -16.29 -8.83 24.77
CA LEU A 412 -15.08 -8.08 25.12
C LEU A 412 -15.38 -6.58 25.04
N ASN A 413 -15.23 -5.89 26.16
CA ASN A 413 -15.36 -4.44 26.25
C ASN A 413 -14.00 -3.83 26.60
N ALA A 414 -13.37 -3.17 25.62
CA ALA A 414 -12.11 -2.45 25.82
C ALA A 414 -12.34 -0.94 25.73
N VAL A 415 -11.90 -0.23 26.79
CA VAL A 415 -12.07 1.22 26.94
C VAL A 415 -10.70 1.83 27.20
N SER A 416 -10.26 2.74 26.33
CA SER A 416 -9.09 3.60 26.58
C SER A 416 -9.55 4.99 26.99
N VAL A 417 -9.03 5.49 28.10
CA VAL A 417 -9.31 6.84 28.61
C VAL A 417 -8.03 7.66 28.60
N LEU A 418 -8.07 8.80 27.91
CA LEU A 418 -7.02 9.82 27.94
C LEU A 418 -7.47 10.95 28.88
N LEU A 419 -6.71 11.19 29.95
CA LEU A 419 -6.97 12.28 30.90
C LEU A 419 -5.90 13.37 30.76
N ASP A 420 -6.28 14.51 30.20
CA ASP A 420 -5.48 15.74 30.20
C ASP A 420 -5.65 16.46 31.54
N ILE A 421 -4.59 16.51 32.36
CA ILE A 421 -4.57 17.33 33.56
C ILE A 421 -4.23 18.76 33.15
N VAL A 422 -5.25 19.62 33.07
CA VAL A 422 -5.03 21.06 32.92
C VAL A 422 -4.37 21.57 34.20
N ALA A 423 -3.10 21.98 34.12
CA ALA A 423 -2.40 22.63 35.22
C ALA A 423 -3.06 24.00 35.48
N GLY A 424 -3.57 24.18 36.70
CA GLY A 424 -4.13 25.44 37.20
C GLY A 424 -3.08 26.38 37.76
#